data_AF-A0A967J8U1-F1
#
_entry.id   AF-A0A967J8U1-F1
#
_cell.length_a   1.000
_cell.length_b   1.000
_cell.length_c   1.000
_cell.angle_alpha   90.00
_cell.angle_beta   90.00
_cell.angle_gamma   90.00
#
_symmetry.space_group_name_H-M   'P 1'
#
loop_
_entity.id
_entity.type
_entity.pdbx_description
1 polymer ?
#
loop_
_entity_poly.entity_id
_entity_poly.type
_entity_poly.pdbx_seq_one_letter_code
_entity_poly.pdbx_strand_id
1 'polypeptide(L)'
;VDLPAGEAERLLGVTIPPEEIAGILTRLGFEVEGGGPWRVTVPTYRPDVTRPADLVEEIARLHGYDNIPSRLPRGTGGGLTREQRRLRAAAAAMVGAGYSEILSFSFMGRNDLDQLGLPAEDRRSAVVRIRNPLNEEESLLRTTLLPGLLH
;
A
#
# COMPACT_ATOMS: atom_id res chain seq x y z
N VAL A 1 28.24 -2.13 -6.21
CA VAL A 1 27.05 -3.02 -6.07
C VAL A 1 27.23 -4.18 -7.02
N ASP A 2 27.22 -5.42 -6.54
CA ASP A 2 27.34 -6.59 -7.41
C ASP A 2 25.95 -7.00 -7.94
N LEU A 3 25.80 -7.14 -9.26
CA LEU A 3 24.57 -7.56 -9.93
C LEU A 3 24.74 -9.01 -10.44
N PRO A 4 24.04 -10.01 -9.85
CA PRO A 4 24.12 -11.38 -10.31
C PRO A 4 23.59 -11.56 -11.75
N ALA A 5 24.15 -12.53 -12.47
CA ALA A 5 23.58 -12.96 -13.74
C ALA A 5 22.12 -13.41 -13.56
N GLY A 6 21.25 -13.02 -14.49
CA GLY A 6 19.84 -13.40 -14.48
C GLY A 6 18.97 -12.66 -13.45
N GLU A 7 19.52 -11.79 -12.60
CA GLU A 7 18.74 -11.06 -11.59
C GLU A 7 17.70 -10.12 -12.24
N ALA A 8 18.07 -9.45 -13.34
CA ALA A 8 17.15 -8.63 -14.12
C ALA A 8 15.99 -9.47 -14.67
N GLU A 9 16.27 -10.64 -15.26
CA GLU A 9 15.24 -11.53 -15.77
C GLU A 9 14.35 -12.08 -14.65
N ARG A 10 14.94 -12.42 -13.50
CA ARG A 10 14.22 -12.93 -12.32
C ARG A 10 13.19 -11.92 -11.79
N LEU A 11 13.56 -10.63 -11.76
CA LEU A 11 12.70 -9.57 -11.23
C LEU A 11 11.73 -9.02 -12.27
N LEU A 12 12.15 -8.87 -13.53
CA LEU A 12 11.35 -8.26 -14.59
C LEU A 12 10.51 -9.28 -15.37
N GLY A 13 10.88 -10.56 -15.37
CA GLY A 13 10.18 -11.61 -16.11
C GLY A 13 10.36 -11.51 -17.64
N VAL A 14 11.40 -10.80 -18.09
CA VAL A 14 11.82 -10.67 -19.49
C VAL A 14 13.34 -10.84 -19.59
N THR A 15 13.77 -11.59 -20.60
CA THR A 15 15.19 -11.77 -20.91
C THR A 15 15.70 -10.52 -21.63
N ILE A 16 16.65 -9.82 -21.02
CA ILE A 16 17.33 -8.66 -21.62
C ILE A 16 18.78 -9.07 -21.92
N PRO A 17 19.30 -8.85 -23.14
CA PRO A 17 20.66 -9.23 -23.48
C PRO A 17 21.72 -8.58 -22.56
N PRO A 18 22.79 -9.29 -22.17
CA PRO A 18 23.85 -8.75 -21.30
C PRO A 18 24.47 -7.44 -21.79
N GLU A 19 24.65 -7.30 -23.10
CA GLU A 19 25.18 -6.10 -23.75
C GLU A 19 24.24 -4.90 -23.61
N GLU A 20 22.93 -5.13 -23.65
CA GLU A 20 21.92 -4.08 -23.46
C GLU A 20 21.89 -3.64 -21.99
N ILE A 21 21.95 -4.59 -21.05
CA ILE A 21 22.04 -4.31 -19.61
C ILE A 21 23.26 -3.43 -19.31
N ALA A 22 24.44 -3.84 -19.77
CA ALA A 22 25.68 -3.07 -19.57
C ALA A 22 25.59 -1.70 -20.22
N GLY A 23 25.09 -1.63 -21.47
CA GLY A 23 24.93 -0.37 -22.20
C GLY A 23 23.97 0.61 -21.51
N ILE A 24 22.87 0.13 -20.94
CA ILE A 24 21.92 0.96 -20.17
C ILE A 24 22.61 1.53 -18.93
N LEU A 25 23.26 0.70 -18.13
CA LEU A 25 23.93 1.14 -16.90
C LEU A 25 25.08 2.11 -17.21
N THR A 26 25.90 1.84 -18.22
CA THR A 26 26.96 2.77 -18.64
C THR A 26 26.41 4.12 -19.12
N ARG A 27 25.30 4.13 -19.88
CA ARG A 27 24.63 5.39 -20.30
C ARG A 27 24.12 6.23 -19.14
N LEU A 28 23.81 5.60 -18.02
CA LEU A 28 23.37 6.26 -16.78
C LEU A 28 24.53 6.72 -15.89
N GLY A 29 25.77 6.49 -16.32
CA GLY A 29 26.97 6.92 -15.58
C GLY A 29 27.48 5.90 -14.55
N PHE A 30 26.99 4.65 -14.59
CA PHE A 30 27.55 3.57 -13.80
C PHE A 30 28.77 2.96 -14.52
N GLU A 31 29.83 2.64 -13.77
CA GLU A 31 30.92 1.82 -14.31
C GLU A 31 30.54 0.35 -14.14
N VAL A 32 30.68 -0.45 -15.20
CA VAL A 32 30.24 -1.84 -15.23
C VAL A 32 31.42 -2.73 -15.61
N GLU A 33 31.76 -3.66 -14.72
CA GLU A 33 32.81 -4.65 -14.93
C GLU A 33 32.22 -6.06 -14.98
N GLY A 34 32.72 -6.91 -15.88
CA GLY A 34 32.28 -8.31 -16.04
C GLY A 34 31.24 -8.51 -17.15
N GLY A 35 30.70 -9.72 -17.24
CA GLY A 35 29.78 -10.16 -18.31
C GLY A 35 28.53 -10.89 -17.80
N GLY A 36 28.17 -10.69 -16.53
CA GLY A 36 27.07 -11.41 -15.86
C GLY A 36 27.63 -12.62 -15.09
N PRO A 37 28.03 -12.47 -13.82
CA PRO A 37 27.76 -11.34 -12.91
C PRO A 37 28.52 -10.06 -13.24
N TRP A 38 27.97 -8.92 -12.83
CA TRP A 38 28.60 -7.61 -12.96
C TRP A 38 28.98 -7.02 -11.61
N ARG A 39 30.10 -6.31 -11.58
CA ARG A 39 30.41 -5.36 -10.51
C ARG A 39 30.11 -3.96 -11.03
N VAL A 40 29.19 -3.27 -10.37
CA VAL A 40 28.73 -1.95 -10.78
C VAL A 40 29.19 -0.90 -9.77
N THR A 41 30.01 0.05 -10.21
CA THR A 41 30.39 1.23 -9.42
C THR A 41 29.30 2.28 -9.54
N VAL A 42 28.70 2.64 -8.41
CA VAL A 42 27.63 3.62 -8.34
C VAL A 42 28.24 5.02 -8.25
N PRO A 43 27.84 5.97 -9.11
CA PRO A 43 28.34 7.34 -9.03
C PRO A 43 27.84 8.03 -7.76
N THR A 44 28.63 8.96 -7.23
CA THR A 44 28.37 9.60 -5.92
C THR A 44 27.07 10.39 -5.83
N TYR A 45 26.51 10.82 -6.96
CA TYR A 45 25.23 11.52 -7.04
C TYR A 45 24.00 10.59 -7.05
N ARG A 46 24.21 9.26 -6.98
CA ARG A 46 23.16 8.23 -6.87
C ARG A 46 23.21 7.48 -5.53
N PRO A 47 23.08 8.17 -4.38
CA PRO A 47 23.14 7.53 -3.06
C PRO A 47 21.98 6.56 -2.80
N ASP A 48 20.93 6.63 -3.60
CA ASP A 48 19.77 5.75 -3.58
C ASP A 48 20.07 4.33 -4.09
N VAL A 49 21.09 4.16 -4.94
CA VAL A 49 21.45 2.86 -5.54
C VAL A 49 22.41 2.11 -4.63
N THR A 50 21.88 1.15 -3.88
CA THR A 50 22.65 0.42 -2.84
C THR A 50 22.61 -1.10 -3.01
N ARG A 51 21.66 -1.62 -3.79
CA ARG A 51 21.37 -3.05 -3.94
C ARG A 51 21.16 -3.43 -5.41
N PRO A 52 21.24 -4.73 -5.75
CA PRO A 52 21.01 -5.20 -7.13
C PRO A 52 19.64 -4.80 -7.68
N ALA A 53 18.59 -4.81 -6.83
CA ALA A 53 17.24 -4.44 -7.23
C ALA A 53 17.15 -2.98 -7.72
N ASP A 54 17.94 -2.07 -7.13
CA ASP A 54 17.95 -0.66 -7.50
C ASP A 54 18.59 -0.48 -8.90
N LEU A 55 19.59 -1.31 -9.25
CA LEU A 55 20.14 -1.38 -10.61
C LEU A 55 19.13 -1.97 -11.61
N VAL A 56 18.36 -2.97 -11.19
CA VAL A 56 17.32 -3.58 -12.03
C VAL A 56 16.18 -2.60 -12.32
N GLU A 57 15.83 -1.71 -11.38
CA GLU A 57 14.90 -0.61 -11.63
C GLU A 57 15.41 0.32 -12.74
N GLU A 58 16.70 0.69 -12.71
CA GLU A 58 17.31 1.50 -13.76
C GLU A 58 17.31 0.82 -15.13
N ILE A 59 17.62 -0.48 -15.16
CA ILE A 59 17.52 -1.31 -16.36
C ILE A 59 16.08 -1.30 -16.90
N ALA A 60 15.10 -1.55 -16.04
CA ALA A 60 13.69 -1.60 -16.42
C ALA A 60 13.17 -0.25 -16.94
N ARG A 61 13.54 0.85 -16.29
CA ARG A 61 13.14 2.22 -16.67
C ARG A 61 13.65 2.60 -18.07
N LEU A 62 14.87 2.19 -18.42
CA LEU A 62 15.52 2.53 -19.69
C LEU A 62 15.25 1.52 -20.81
N HIS A 63 15.08 0.24 -20.47
CA HIS A 63 14.54 -0.77 -21.38
C HIS A 63 13.10 -0.44 -21.77
N GLY A 64 12.34 0.18 -20.85
CA GLY A 64 10.96 0.62 -21.05
C GLY A 64 9.97 -0.37 -20.44
N TYR A 65 9.09 0.13 -19.57
CA TYR A 65 8.10 -0.71 -18.90
C TYR A 65 7.10 -1.34 -19.86
N ASP A 66 6.84 -0.73 -21.02
CA ASP A 66 5.98 -1.29 -22.07
C ASP A 66 6.53 -2.59 -22.68
N ASN A 67 7.85 -2.82 -22.57
CA ASN A 67 8.51 -4.03 -23.04
C ASN A 67 8.45 -5.18 -22.01
N ILE A 68 7.95 -4.92 -20.81
CA ILE A 68 7.80 -5.95 -19.77
C ILE A 68 6.43 -6.63 -19.94
N PRO A 69 6.39 -7.96 -20.20
CA PRO A 69 5.14 -8.65 -20.46
C PRO A 69 4.26 -8.69 -19.22
N SER A 70 2.99 -8.30 -19.37
CA SER A 70 1.98 -8.51 -18.33
C SER A 70 1.67 -10.00 -18.20
N ARG A 71 2.08 -10.61 -17.08
CA ARG A 71 1.82 -12.00 -16.76
C ARG A 71 1.02 -12.09 -15.46
N LEU A 72 -0.14 -12.73 -15.51
CA LEU A 72 -0.92 -13.01 -14.30
C LEU A 72 -0.16 -14.00 -13.41
N PRO A 73 0.14 -13.65 -12.14
CA PRO A 73 0.77 -14.59 -11.22
C PRO A 73 -0.21 -15.73 -10.90
N ARG A 74 0.33 -16.92 -10.63
CA ARG A 74 -0.47 -18.02 -10.09
C ARG A 74 -0.70 -17.76 -8.60
N GLY A 75 -1.92 -17.38 -8.25
CA GLY A 75 -2.35 -17.27 -6.85
C GLY A 75 -2.79 -18.62 -6.28
N THR A 76 -2.80 -18.72 -4.95
CA THR A 76 -3.60 -19.73 -4.26
C THR A 76 -5.05 -19.24 -4.23
N GLY A 77 -5.98 -20.10 -4.65
CA GLY A 77 -7.40 -19.76 -4.63
C GLY A 77 -7.89 -19.46 -3.21
N GLY A 78 -8.90 -18.59 -3.11
CA GLY A 78 -9.55 -18.23 -1.85
C GLY A 78 -11.00 -17.87 -2.05
N GLY A 79 -11.78 -17.93 -0.98
CA GLY A 79 -13.15 -17.44 -0.95
C GLY A 79 -13.35 -16.51 0.24
N LEU A 80 -14.53 -15.93 0.34
CA LEU A 80 -14.88 -15.09 1.47
C LEU A 80 -14.84 -15.89 2.79
N THR A 81 -14.37 -15.28 3.86
CA THR A 81 -14.51 -15.87 5.20
C THR A 81 -15.99 -15.96 5.58
N ARG A 82 -16.31 -16.81 6.56
CA ARG A 82 -17.67 -16.89 7.10
C ARG A 82 -18.18 -15.53 7.58
N GLU A 83 -17.31 -14.75 8.21
CA GLU A 83 -17.61 -13.41 8.69
C GLU A 83 -17.91 -12.44 7.54
N GLN A 84 -17.07 -12.41 6.50
CA GLN A 84 -17.29 -11.57 5.32
C GLN A 84 -18.61 -11.90 4.62
N ARG A 85 -18.97 -13.18 4.49
CA ARG A 85 -20.28 -13.59 3.94
C ARG A 85 -21.43 -13.11 4.81
N ARG A 86 -21.30 -13.22 6.13
CA ARG A 86 -22.33 -12.78 7.08
C ARG A 86 -22.54 -11.27 7.01
N LEU A 87 -21.47 -10.47 6.95
CA LEU A 87 -21.56 -9.02 6.84
C LEU A 87 -22.28 -8.60 5.55
N ARG A 88 -21.92 -9.20 4.41
CA ARG A 88 -22.60 -8.93 3.13
C ARG A 88 -24.07 -9.31 3.16
N ALA A 89 -24.40 -10.46 3.76
CA ALA A 89 -25.79 -10.88 3.90
C ALA A 89 -26.60 -9.93 4.80
N ALA A 90 -26.01 -9.47 5.90
CA ALA A 90 -26.64 -8.49 6.79
C ALA A 90 -26.88 -7.16 6.09
N ALA A 91 -25.89 -6.64 5.35
CA ALA A 91 -26.02 -5.41 4.58
C ALA A 91 -27.14 -5.53 3.53
N ALA A 92 -27.17 -6.64 2.77
CA ALA A 92 -28.22 -6.88 1.78
C ALA A 92 -29.63 -6.97 2.41
N ALA A 93 -29.75 -7.59 3.58
CA ALA A 93 -31.02 -7.65 4.31
C ALA A 93 -31.49 -6.27 4.79
N MET A 94 -30.57 -5.43 5.30
CA MET A 94 -30.89 -4.05 5.73
C MET A 94 -31.35 -3.19 4.54
N VAL A 95 -30.67 -3.28 3.40
CA VAL A 95 -31.10 -2.59 2.17
C VAL A 95 -32.47 -3.08 1.72
N GLY A 96 -32.72 -4.40 1.75
CA GLY A 96 -34.04 -4.97 1.45
C GLY A 96 -35.16 -4.52 2.40
N ALA A 97 -34.81 -4.12 3.63
CA ALA A 97 -35.73 -3.55 4.61
C ALA A 97 -35.89 -2.02 4.49
N GLY A 98 -35.26 -1.37 3.50
CA GLY A 98 -35.39 0.06 3.23
C GLY A 98 -34.35 0.96 3.88
N TYR A 99 -33.31 0.40 4.49
CA TYR A 99 -32.20 1.18 5.05
C TYR A 99 -31.19 1.57 3.95
N SER A 100 -30.54 2.73 4.12
CA SER A 100 -29.42 3.18 3.28
C SER A 100 -28.11 3.08 4.05
N GLU A 101 -27.10 2.48 3.44
CA GLU A 101 -25.75 2.43 4.01
C GLU A 101 -25.05 3.78 3.85
N ILE A 102 -24.39 4.24 4.91
CA ILE A 102 -23.56 5.44 4.87
C ILE A 102 -22.13 5.14 5.31
N LEU A 103 -21.18 5.90 4.78
CA LEU A 103 -19.81 5.94 5.28
C LEU A 103 -19.69 7.14 6.21
N SER A 104 -19.76 6.87 7.52
CA SER A 104 -19.62 7.91 8.54
C SER A 104 -18.18 8.04 9.02
N PHE A 105 -17.81 9.25 9.44
CA PHE A 105 -16.48 9.53 9.97
C PHE A 105 -16.19 8.73 11.24
N SER A 106 -14.92 8.38 11.42
CA SER A 106 -14.42 7.73 12.63
C SER A 106 -14.14 8.72 13.77
N PHE A 107 -14.35 10.01 13.51
CA PHE A 107 -14.10 11.11 14.43
C PHE A 107 -15.41 11.53 15.11
N MET A 108 -15.29 11.96 16.35
CA MET A 108 -16.39 12.53 17.13
C MET A 108 -15.85 13.54 18.13
N GLY A 109 -16.73 14.39 18.63
CA GLY A 109 -16.46 15.28 19.75
C GLY A 109 -16.83 14.67 21.09
N ARG A 110 -16.37 15.29 22.18
CA ARG A 110 -16.84 14.92 23.52
C ARG A 110 -18.34 15.18 23.68
N ASN A 111 -18.80 16.28 23.08
CA ASN A 111 -20.21 16.68 23.07
C ASN A 111 -21.13 15.63 22.45
N ASP A 112 -20.66 14.85 21.46
CA ASP A 112 -21.44 13.77 20.85
C ASP A 112 -21.80 12.68 21.87
N LEU A 113 -20.88 12.37 22.80
CA LEU A 113 -21.15 11.41 23.88
C LEU A 113 -22.03 12.02 24.97
N ASP A 114 -21.83 13.30 25.28
CA ASP A 114 -22.61 14.00 26.31
C ASP A 114 -24.09 14.10 25.89
N GLN A 115 -24.37 14.36 24.61
CA GLN A 115 -25.73 14.39 24.05
C GLN A 115 -26.45 13.04 24.09
N LEU A 116 -25.72 11.92 24.14
CA LEU A 116 -26.32 10.59 24.30
C LEU A 116 -26.80 10.33 25.74
N GLY A 117 -26.51 11.21 26.70
CA GLY A 117 -26.97 11.10 28.08
C GLY A 117 -26.44 9.87 28.81
N LEU A 118 -25.22 9.42 28.45
CA LEU A 118 -24.62 8.22 29.03
C LEU A 118 -24.10 8.48 30.46
N PRO A 119 -24.11 7.47 31.35
CA PRO A 119 -23.45 7.57 32.65
C PRO A 119 -21.97 7.90 32.51
N ALA A 120 -21.39 8.59 33.51
CA ALA A 120 -19.99 9.01 33.49
C ALA A 120 -19.01 7.83 33.36
N GLU A 121 -19.39 6.67 33.93
CA GLU A 121 -18.62 5.43 33.94
C GLU A 121 -18.89 4.54 32.71
N ASP A 122 -19.65 5.01 31.72
CA ASP A 122 -19.90 4.23 30.50
C ASP A 122 -18.60 3.97 29.74
N ARG A 123 -18.39 2.71 29.34
CA ARG A 123 -17.21 2.30 28.56
C ARG A 123 -16.99 3.11 27.28
N ARG A 124 -18.05 3.68 26.69
CA ARG A 124 -17.96 4.53 25.49
C ARG A 124 -17.24 5.85 25.76
N SER A 125 -17.13 6.27 27.01
CA SER A 125 -16.35 7.43 27.44
C SER A 125 -14.84 7.17 27.47
N ALA A 126 -14.41 5.90 27.33
CA ALA A 126 -13.00 5.53 27.17
C ALA A 126 -12.52 5.80 25.73
N VAL A 127 -12.38 7.08 25.42
CA VAL A 127 -12.06 7.59 24.08
C VAL A 127 -10.55 7.61 23.82
N VAL A 128 -10.18 7.47 22.55
CA VAL A 128 -8.81 7.69 22.08
C VAL A 128 -8.74 9.06 21.41
N ARG A 129 -7.91 9.96 21.92
CA ARG A 129 -7.72 11.30 21.35
C ARG A 129 -6.65 11.29 20.26
N ILE A 130 -6.95 11.93 19.14
CA ILE A 130 -6.02 12.16 18.05
C ILE A 130 -5.07 13.27 18.46
N ARG A 131 -3.77 13.07 18.27
CA ARG A 131 -2.75 14.05 18.67
C ARG A 131 -2.83 15.33 17.85
N ASN A 132 -3.01 15.21 16.53
CA ASN A 132 -3.02 16.31 15.56
C ASN A 132 -4.31 16.26 14.73
N PRO A 133 -5.48 16.56 15.33
CA PRO A 133 -6.74 16.51 14.60
C PRO A 133 -6.81 17.67 13.60
N LEU A 134 -7.53 17.47 12.48
CA LEU A 134 -7.83 18.55 11.53
C LEU A 134 -8.86 19.53 12.12
N ASN A 135 -9.78 19.02 12.94
CA ASN A 135 -10.78 19.78 13.68
C ASN A 135 -10.72 19.38 15.16
N GLU A 136 -10.48 20.35 16.05
CA GLU A 136 -10.34 20.09 17.48
C GLU A 136 -11.67 19.65 18.13
N GLU A 137 -12.80 20.09 17.59
CA GLU A 137 -14.13 19.68 18.04
C GLU A 137 -14.42 18.20 17.73
N GLU A 138 -13.70 17.60 16.78
CA GLU A 138 -13.79 16.18 16.38
C GLU A 138 -12.48 15.43 16.67
N SER A 139 -11.84 15.73 17.80
CA SER A 139 -10.52 15.22 18.15
C SER A 139 -10.49 13.78 18.69
N LEU A 140 -11.64 13.11 18.83
CA LEU A 140 -11.75 11.78 19.44
C LEU A 140 -12.12 10.70 18.42
N LEU A 141 -11.59 9.49 18.58
CA LEU A 141 -12.06 8.32 17.84
C LEU A 141 -13.38 7.82 18.42
N ARG A 142 -14.33 7.52 17.54
CA ARG A 142 -15.66 7.05 17.93
C ARG A 142 -15.61 5.71 18.66
N THR A 143 -16.38 5.60 19.73
CA THR A 143 -16.60 4.37 20.50
C THR A 143 -17.98 3.75 20.25
N THR A 144 -18.79 4.43 19.42
CA THR A 144 -20.13 4.05 18.99
C THR A 144 -20.37 4.57 17.57
N LEU A 145 -21.26 3.92 16.82
CA LEU A 145 -21.63 4.36 15.47
C LEU A 145 -22.72 5.45 15.46
N LEU A 146 -23.41 5.66 16.59
CA LEU A 146 -24.61 6.51 16.63
C LEU A 146 -24.38 7.97 16.23
N PRO A 147 -23.35 8.70 16.75
CA PRO A 147 -23.14 10.10 16.36
C PRO A 147 -23.00 10.26 14.85
N GLY A 148 -22.13 9.45 14.23
CA GLY A 148 -21.94 9.48 12.77
C GLY A 148 -23.14 8.98 11.95
N LEU A 149 -24.18 8.41 12.58
CA LEU A 149 -25.46 8.09 11.92
C LEU A 149 -26.52 9.19 12.09
N LEU A 150 -26.34 10.10 13.05
CA LEU A 150 -27.30 11.15 13.42
C LEU A 150 -26.88 12.55 12.95
N HIS A 151 -25.61 12.73 12.57
CA HIS A 151 -25.07 13.96 12.00
C HIS A 151 -25.65 14.29 10.62
#